data_AF-A0A2G5WYA1-F1
#
_entry.id   AF-A0A2G5WYA1-F1
#
_cell.length_a   1.000
_cell.length_b   1.000
_cell.length_c   1.000
_cell.angle_alpha   90.00
_cell.angle_beta   90.00
_cell.angle_gamma   90.00
#
_symmetry.space_group_name_H-M   'P 1'
#
loop_
_entity.id
_entity.type
_entity.pdbx_description
1 polymer ?
#
loop_
_entity_poly.entity_id
_entity_poly.type
_entity_poly.pdbx_seq_one_letter_code
_entity_poly.pdbx_strand_id
1 'polypeptide(L)'
;MSKTGNKQVVKVLQARDIEILLGLYEHRLLSTEQIMRRYEMSRWYTYKKLRILRNSRLISTHPISGYLANQNRQGSYHRISEIGISCLREQGVTVERRADELRVNIRRLPFLLSTNDVMIDLERYGWEMKDSRDVKEKFELNRGANVQGMLTSPSGSEYLFYMFLHGVGMKNLMKTAKELRDFGNPNYILFAKSATSYSTIVQQLSTNNSVIVKCQSLKIFPYTFAKYYLRLFEDENNVMKFLEDYEIYDLSFKTSSVSGSKKQYDGLERVVRHNGEEKYLVNLLDTDLVKLYNIKQYRKEMYELDGRKVLLVTTPNTRDMHEQLLEEIHHIDYLEIDSGDLVDYLTTI
;
A
#
# COMPACT_ATOMS: atom_id res chain seq x y z
N MET A 1 -3.41 -33.22 -41.04
CA MET A 1 -3.72 -33.88 -39.75
C MET A 1 -2.62 -33.55 -38.75
N SER A 2 -2.90 -32.68 -37.79
CA SER A 2 -1.95 -32.27 -36.75
C SER A 2 -1.78 -33.41 -35.74
N LYS A 3 -0.55 -33.91 -35.58
CA LYS A 3 -0.20 -34.88 -34.53
C LYS A 3 -0.54 -34.26 -33.18
N THR A 4 -1.62 -34.72 -32.55
CA THR A 4 -1.95 -34.44 -31.15
C THR A 4 -0.91 -35.11 -30.26
N GLY A 5 0.25 -34.46 -30.12
CA GLY A 5 1.25 -34.85 -29.12
C GLY A 5 0.60 -34.90 -27.75
N ASN A 6 0.87 -35.97 -26.99
CA ASN A 6 0.35 -36.16 -25.63
C ASN A 6 0.55 -34.89 -24.80
N LYS A 7 -0.55 -34.24 -24.43
CA LYS A 7 -0.50 -33.03 -23.59
C LYS A 7 0.06 -33.42 -22.23
N GLN A 8 1.15 -32.78 -21.81
CA GLN A 8 1.66 -32.95 -20.45
C GLN A 8 0.61 -32.44 -19.45
N VAL A 9 0.25 -33.31 -18.50
CA VAL A 9 -0.70 -33.08 -17.40
C VAL A 9 -0.05 -33.44 -16.07
N VAL A 10 -0.59 -32.91 -14.98
CA VAL A 10 -0.23 -33.27 -13.61
C VAL A 10 -0.65 -34.72 -13.38
N LYS A 11 0.32 -35.58 -13.02
CA LYS A 11 0.05 -36.96 -12.61
C LYS A 11 -0.09 -37.09 -11.09
N VAL A 12 0.76 -36.35 -10.37
CA VAL A 12 0.81 -36.24 -8.92
C VAL A 12 1.03 -34.77 -8.61
N LEU A 13 0.24 -34.21 -7.70
CA LEU A 13 0.37 -32.81 -7.27
C LEU A 13 1.71 -32.63 -6.53
N GLN A 14 2.52 -31.69 -7.00
CA GLN A 14 3.73 -31.27 -6.31
C GLN A 14 3.39 -30.12 -5.35
N ALA A 15 4.22 -29.89 -4.33
CA ALA A 15 4.07 -28.77 -3.39
C ALA A 15 3.86 -27.43 -4.13
N ARG A 16 4.68 -27.16 -5.15
CA ARG A 16 4.55 -25.96 -5.98
C ARG A 16 3.21 -25.85 -6.73
N ASP A 17 2.61 -26.97 -7.12
CA ASP A 17 1.29 -26.96 -7.76
C ASP A 17 0.22 -26.51 -6.76
N ILE A 18 0.28 -27.03 -5.53
CA ILE A 18 -0.62 -26.68 -4.43
C ILE A 18 -0.47 -25.21 -4.06
N GLU A 19 0.78 -24.72 -3.90
CA GLU A 19 1.07 -23.31 -3.63
C GLU A 19 0.46 -22.39 -4.70
N ILE A 20 0.66 -22.69 -5.99
CA ILE A 20 0.10 -21.89 -7.09
C ILE A 20 -1.43 -21.88 -7.05
N LEU A 21 -2.06 -23.04 -6.78
CA LEU A 21 -3.52 -23.11 -6.67
C LEU A 21 -4.02 -22.30 -5.49
N LEU A 22 -3.39 -22.42 -4.31
CA LEU A 22 -3.74 -21.67 -3.12
C LEU A 22 -3.61 -20.16 -3.36
N GLY A 23 -2.49 -19.69 -3.91
CA GLY A 23 -2.33 -18.26 -4.21
C GLY A 23 -3.34 -17.77 -5.26
N LEU A 24 -3.74 -18.59 -6.23
CA LEU A 24 -4.81 -18.22 -7.17
C LEU A 24 -6.20 -18.18 -6.52
N TYR A 25 -6.42 -18.96 -5.46
CA TYR A 25 -7.64 -18.92 -4.65
C TYR A 25 -7.69 -17.64 -3.81
N GLU A 26 -6.62 -17.37 -3.05
CA GLU A 26 -6.47 -16.20 -2.16
C GLU A 26 -6.53 -14.88 -2.94
N HIS A 27 -5.73 -14.75 -4.00
CA HIS A 27 -5.67 -13.54 -4.81
C HIS A 27 -6.75 -13.44 -5.88
N ARG A 28 -7.58 -14.49 -6.03
CA ARG A 28 -8.65 -14.69 -7.04
C ARG A 28 -8.16 -14.82 -8.48
N LEU A 29 -7.10 -14.09 -8.83
CA LEU A 29 -6.36 -14.15 -10.09
C LEU A 29 -4.95 -13.62 -9.91
N LEU A 30 -4.04 -14.10 -10.75
CA LEU A 30 -2.67 -13.58 -10.84
C LEU A 30 -2.24 -13.52 -12.30
N SER A 31 -1.46 -12.49 -12.67
CA SER A 31 -0.79 -12.46 -13.96
C SER A 31 0.33 -13.51 -14.02
N THR A 32 0.76 -13.88 -15.23
CA THR A 32 1.93 -14.77 -15.39
C THR A 32 3.17 -14.20 -14.67
N GLU A 33 3.34 -12.88 -14.69
CA GLU A 33 4.47 -12.19 -14.08
C GLU A 33 4.38 -12.13 -12.55
N GLN A 34 3.17 -11.96 -12.01
CA GLN A 34 2.93 -12.04 -10.57
C GLN A 34 3.22 -13.44 -10.02
N ILE A 35 2.80 -14.49 -10.72
CA ILE A 35 3.11 -15.88 -10.37
C ILE A 35 4.63 -16.10 -10.44
N MET A 36 5.28 -15.60 -11.48
CA MET A 36 6.74 -15.72 -11.65
C MET A 36 7.48 -15.08 -10.46
N ARG A 37 7.11 -13.86 -10.09
CA ARG A 37 7.74 -13.11 -8.97
C ARG A 37 7.45 -13.74 -7.62
N ARG A 38 6.18 -14.03 -7.31
CA ARG A 38 5.75 -14.58 -6.01
C ARG A 38 6.43 -15.90 -5.66
N TYR A 39 6.61 -16.77 -6.67
CA TYR A 39 7.17 -18.10 -6.47
C TYR A 39 8.62 -18.22 -6.94
N GLU A 40 9.27 -17.09 -7.24
CA GLU A 40 10.68 -16.99 -7.65
C GLU A 40 11.05 -17.95 -8.79
N MET A 41 10.12 -18.13 -9.73
CA MET A 41 10.29 -19.07 -10.83
C MET A 41 10.93 -18.39 -12.03
N SER A 42 11.78 -19.13 -12.76
CA SER A 42 12.23 -18.64 -14.06
C SER A 42 11.07 -18.49 -15.04
N ARG A 43 11.20 -17.59 -16.02
CA ARG A 43 10.19 -17.39 -17.07
C ARG A 43 9.81 -18.70 -17.74
N TRP A 44 10.80 -19.46 -18.22
CA TRP A 44 10.57 -20.74 -18.89
C TRP A 44 9.82 -21.74 -18.01
N TYR A 45 10.24 -21.87 -16.74
CA TYR A 45 9.62 -22.81 -15.81
C TYR A 45 8.17 -22.39 -15.51
N THR A 46 7.92 -21.10 -15.31
CA THR A 46 6.58 -20.54 -15.11
C THR A 46 5.63 -20.89 -16.26
N TYR A 47 6.03 -20.62 -17.51
CA TYR A 47 5.21 -20.94 -18.69
C TYR A 47 4.96 -22.45 -18.81
N LYS A 48 5.98 -23.28 -18.57
CA LYS A 48 5.85 -24.75 -18.59
C LYS A 48 4.86 -25.22 -17.52
N LYS A 49 5.00 -24.74 -16.29
CA LYS A 49 4.18 -25.11 -15.13
C LYS A 49 2.72 -24.70 -15.33
N LEU A 50 2.46 -23.46 -15.73
CA LEU A 50 1.11 -22.96 -16.01
C LEU A 50 0.45 -23.70 -17.19
N ARG A 51 1.22 -24.10 -18.20
CA ARG A 51 0.71 -24.94 -19.30
C ARG A 51 0.25 -26.30 -18.78
N ILE A 52 1.01 -26.95 -17.91
CA ILE A 52 0.68 -28.26 -17.32
C ILE A 52 -0.56 -28.16 -16.43
N LEU A 53 -0.63 -27.17 -15.54
CA LEU A 53 -1.80 -26.92 -14.69
C LEU A 53 -3.08 -26.67 -15.52
N ARG A 54 -2.97 -25.89 -16.60
CA ARG A 54 -4.08 -25.64 -17.53
C ARG A 54 -4.51 -26.89 -18.28
N ASN A 55 -3.57 -27.69 -18.79
CA ASN A 55 -3.89 -28.95 -19.47
C ASN A 55 -4.60 -29.93 -18.55
N SER A 56 -4.29 -29.87 -17.25
CA SER A 56 -4.92 -30.66 -16.18
C SER A 56 -6.25 -30.07 -15.69
N ARG A 57 -6.71 -28.97 -16.31
CA ARG A 57 -7.93 -28.23 -15.96
C ARG A 57 -7.97 -27.68 -14.54
N LEU A 58 -6.84 -27.60 -13.83
CA LEU A 58 -6.75 -27.05 -12.48
C LEU A 58 -6.83 -25.52 -12.46
N ILE A 59 -6.44 -24.88 -13.57
CA ILE A 59 -6.53 -23.44 -13.78
C ILE A 59 -7.12 -23.09 -15.15
N SER A 60 -7.65 -21.89 -15.27
CA SER A 60 -7.99 -21.25 -16.54
C SER A 60 -7.03 -20.09 -16.84
N THR A 61 -6.78 -19.82 -18.12
CA THR A 61 -5.92 -18.71 -18.58
C THR A 61 -6.71 -17.81 -19.52
N HIS A 62 -6.60 -16.51 -19.31
CA HIS A 62 -7.32 -15.49 -20.07
C HIS A 62 -6.35 -14.37 -20.47
N PRO A 63 -6.54 -13.73 -21.63
CA PRO A 63 -5.72 -12.58 -22.02
C PRO A 63 -6.01 -11.38 -21.12
N ILE A 64 -4.97 -10.60 -20.82
CA ILE A 64 -5.15 -9.25 -20.27
C ILE A 64 -5.33 -8.31 -21.47
N SER A 65 -6.49 -7.66 -21.58
CA SER A 65 -6.83 -6.74 -22.66
C SER A 65 -7.62 -5.55 -22.10
N GLY A 66 -7.62 -4.43 -22.85
CA GLY A 66 -8.45 -3.26 -22.54
C GLY A 66 -7.92 -2.32 -21.44
N TYR A 67 -6.69 -2.51 -20.95
CA TYR A 67 -6.08 -1.62 -19.95
C TYR A 67 -5.28 -0.45 -20.57
N LEU A 68 -4.74 -0.64 -21.76
CA LEU A 68 -3.98 0.34 -22.53
C LEU A 68 -4.71 0.47 -23.86
N ALA A 69 -5.09 1.70 -24.20
CA ALA A 69 -5.97 2.00 -25.33
C ALA A 69 -5.46 1.44 -26.68
N ASN A 70 -4.15 1.20 -26.80
CA ASN A 70 -3.50 0.81 -28.05
C ASN A 70 -2.90 -0.62 -28.02
N GLN A 71 -3.20 -1.43 -27.00
CA GLN A 71 -2.62 -2.76 -26.87
C GLN A 71 -3.67 -3.84 -26.63
N ASN A 72 -3.93 -4.62 -27.69
CA ASN A 72 -4.92 -5.70 -27.71
C ASN A 72 -4.59 -6.84 -26.74
N ARG A 73 -3.30 -7.08 -26.44
CA ARG A 73 -2.86 -8.10 -25.48
C ARG A 73 -1.65 -7.62 -24.67
N GLN A 74 -1.81 -7.59 -23.35
CA GLN A 74 -0.82 -7.08 -22.40
C GLN A 74 -0.26 -8.17 -21.48
N GLY A 75 -0.58 -9.44 -21.79
CA GLY A 75 -0.17 -10.58 -21.01
C GLY A 75 -1.31 -11.57 -20.86
N SER A 76 -1.25 -12.36 -19.79
CA SER A 76 -2.28 -13.31 -19.44
C SER A 76 -2.44 -13.37 -17.92
N TYR A 77 -3.66 -13.58 -17.48
CA TYR A 77 -3.99 -13.83 -16.09
C TYR A 77 -4.58 -15.24 -15.94
N HIS A 78 -4.42 -15.77 -14.75
CA HIS A 78 -4.76 -17.13 -14.40
C HIS A 78 -5.76 -17.13 -13.26
N ARG A 79 -6.64 -18.12 -13.23
CA ARG A 79 -7.66 -18.31 -12.18
C ARG A 79 -7.76 -19.77 -11.84
N ILE A 80 -7.98 -20.08 -10.57
CA ILE A 80 -8.28 -21.45 -10.14
C ILE A 80 -9.63 -21.90 -10.73
N SER A 81 -9.73 -23.19 -11.09
CA SER A 81 -10.99 -23.82 -11.53
C SER A 81 -11.68 -24.55 -10.37
N GLU A 82 -12.92 -25.01 -10.57
CA GLU A 82 -13.59 -25.89 -9.60
C GLU A 82 -12.80 -27.18 -9.32
N ILE A 83 -12.13 -27.74 -10.34
CA ILE A 83 -11.28 -28.92 -10.18
C ILE A 83 -10.06 -28.56 -9.32
N GLY A 84 -9.44 -27.40 -9.56
CA GLY A 84 -8.35 -26.91 -8.72
C GLY A 84 -8.76 -26.70 -7.26
N ILE A 85 -9.94 -26.13 -7.01
CA ILE A 85 -10.49 -25.95 -5.65
C ILE A 85 -10.75 -27.31 -4.99
N SER A 86 -11.29 -28.26 -5.74
CA SER A 86 -11.53 -29.63 -5.23
C SER A 86 -10.21 -30.30 -4.83
N CYS A 87 -9.16 -30.14 -5.63
CA CYS A 87 -7.82 -30.61 -5.26
C CYS A 87 -7.30 -29.95 -3.98
N LEU A 88 -7.54 -28.64 -3.75
CA LEU A 88 -7.16 -28.00 -2.49
C LEU A 88 -7.87 -28.62 -1.28
N ARG A 89 -9.18 -28.93 -1.40
CA ARG A 89 -9.93 -29.63 -0.34
C ARG A 89 -9.35 -31.01 -0.03
N GLU A 90 -9.01 -31.77 -1.07
CA GLU A 90 -8.39 -33.09 -0.92
C GLU A 90 -7.02 -33.04 -0.23
N GLN A 91 -6.33 -31.90 -0.30
CA GLN A 91 -5.08 -31.65 0.42
C GLN A 91 -5.29 -31.09 1.84
N GLY A 92 -6.53 -31.04 2.34
CA GLY A 92 -6.87 -30.55 3.67
C GLY A 92 -6.93 -29.03 3.81
N VAL A 93 -6.90 -28.28 2.69
CA VAL A 93 -7.04 -26.82 2.72
C VAL A 93 -8.50 -26.44 2.85
N THR A 94 -8.81 -25.59 3.83
CA THR A 94 -10.17 -25.06 4.02
C THR A 94 -10.47 -24.02 2.95
N VAL A 95 -11.43 -24.33 2.07
CA VAL A 95 -11.87 -23.44 0.98
C VAL A 95 -13.40 -23.30 0.99
N GLU A 96 -13.85 -22.09 1.31
CA GLU A 96 -15.25 -21.73 1.46
C GLU A 96 -15.91 -21.31 0.14
N ARG A 97 -15.13 -20.70 -0.77
CA ARG A 97 -15.65 -20.08 -2.00
C ARG A 97 -15.52 -21.00 -3.21
N ARG A 98 -16.48 -20.89 -4.12
CA ARG A 98 -16.47 -21.53 -5.44
C ARG A 98 -15.72 -20.68 -6.46
N ALA A 99 -15.28 -21.30 -7.56
CA ALA A 99 -14.48 -20.64 -8.60
C ALA A 99 -15.29 -19.59 -9.38
N ASP A 100 -16.62 -19.70 -9.44
CA ASP A 100 -17.49 -18.67 -10.00
C ASP A 100 -17.58 -17.44 -9.08
N GLU A 101 -17.61 -17.63 -7.77
CA GLU A 101 -17.60 -16.54 -6.77
C GLU A 101 -16.28 -15.77 -6.76
N LEU A 102 -15.18 -16.42 -7.16
CA LEU A 102 -13.88 -15.77 -7.36
C LEU A 102 -13.79 -14.99 -8.69
N ARG A 103 -14.86 -14.93 -9.50
CA ARG A 103 -14.85 -14.16 -10.77
C ARG A 103 -14.68 -12.67 -10.51
N VAL A 104 -14.02 -12.01 -11.46
CA VAL A 104 -13.73 -10.58 -11.42
C VAL A 104 -14.22 -9.98 -12.72
N ASN A 105 -14.99 -8.89 -12.62
CA ASN A 105 -15.40 -8.14 -13.79
C ASN A 105 -14.16 -7.59 -14.52
N ILE A 106 -14.13 -7.69 -15.84
CA ILE A 106 -12.99 -7.23 -16.66
C ILE A 106 -12.60 -5.77 -16.38
N ARG A 107 -13.56 -4.89 -16.06
CA ARG A 107 -13.29 -3.49 -15.71
C ARG A 107 -12.57 -3.32 -14.37
N ARG A 108 -12.68 -4.31 -13.47
CA ARG A 108 -11.99 -4.34 -12.16
C ARG A 108 -10.66 -5.09 -12.21
N LEU A 109 -10.37 -5.80 -13.29
CA LEU A 109 -9.14 -6.57 -13.45
C LEU A 109 -7.87 -5.74 -13.18
N PRO A 110 -7.72 -4.51 -13.71
CA PRO A 110 -6.50 -3.73 -13.49
C PRO A 110 -6.29 -3.31 -12.02
N PHE A 111 -7.39 -3.01 -11.33
CA PHE A 111 -7.37 -2.65 -9.91
C PHE A 111 -6.96 -3.85 -9.06
N LEU A 112 -7.52 -5.03 -9.34
CA LEU A 112 -7.19 -6.25 -8.60
C LEU A 112 -5.74 -6.70 -8.88
N LEU A 113 -5.28 -6.66 -10.14
CA LEU A 113 -3.88 -6.94 -10.45
C LEU A 113 -2.94 -5.97 -9.72
N SER A 114 -3.24 -4.67 -9.75
CA SER A 114 -2.44 -3.66 -9.04
C SER A 114 -2.47 -3.83 -7.52
N THR A 115 -3.58 -4.33 -6.98
CA THR A 115 -3.74 -4.63 -5.56
C THR A 115 -2.92 -5.86 -5.18
N ASN A 116 -3.00 -6.93 -5.97
CA ASN A 116 -2.23 -8.15 -5.75
C ASN A 116 -0.72 -7.90 -5.82
N ASP A 117 -0.27 -6.95 -6.64
CA ASP A 117 1.13 -6.54 -6.64
C ASP A 117 1.58 -5.98 -5.28
N VAL A 118 0.75 -5.19 -4.60
CA VAL A 118 1.09 -4.65 -3.27
C VAL A 118 1.32 -5.80 -2.30
N MET A 119 0.37 -6.75 -2.25
CA MET A 119 0.47 -7.88 -1.34
C MET A 119 1.68 -8.78 -1.65
N ILE A 120 1.91 -9.13 -2.92
CA ILE A 120 3.06 -9.96 -3.31
C ILE A 120 4.39 -9.28 -2.92
N ASP A 121 4.47 -7.96 -3.03
CA ASP A 121 5.72 -7.25 -2.73
C ASP A 121 5.96 -7.13 -1.22
N LEU A 122 4.89 -7.08 -0.40
CA LEU A 122 4.94 -6.84 1.04
C LEU A 122 4.85 -8.10 1.92
N GLU A 123 4.28 -9.21 1.43
CA GLU A 123 4.02 -10.41 2.24
C GLU A 123 5.27 -11.01 2.89
N ARG A 124 6.39 -11.00 2.16
CA ARG A 124 7.70 -11.48 2.65
C ARG A 124 8.27 -10.63 3.79
N TYR A 125 7.70 -9.45 4.01
CA TYR A 125 8.05 -8.54 5.09
C TYR A 125 7.02 -8.58 6.22
N GLY A 126 6.19 -9.63 6.30
CA GLY A 126 5.25 -9.87 7.39
C GLY A 126 3.91 -9.15 7.24
N TRP A 127 3.65 -8.51 6.11
CA TRP A 127 2.35 -7.91 5.84
C TRP A 127 1.31 -8.97 5.46
N GLU A 128 0.10 -8.80 5.96
CA GLU A 128 -1.05 -9.62 5.57
C GLU A 128 -2.10 -8.78 4.84
N MET A 129 -2.87 -9.41 3.95
CA MET A 129 -3.96 -8.74 3.23
C MET A 129 -5.27 -9.51 3.34
N LYS A 130 -6.35 -8.79 3.67
CA LYS A 130 -7.73 -9.28 3.53
C LYS A 130 -8.35 -8.72 2.24
N ASP A 131 -9.04 -9.59 1.46
CA ASP A 131 -9.69 -9.18 0.20
C ASP A 131 -10.83 -8.19 0.48
N SER A 132 -11.09 -7.31 -0.49
CA SER A 132 -12.18 -6.34 -0.43
C SER A 132 -13.54 -6.92 -0.01
N ARG A 133 -13.85 -8.19 -0.32
CA ARG A 133 -15.14 -8.78 0.06
C ARG A 133 -15.21 -9.01 1.56
N ASP A 134 -14.16 -9.56 2.15
CA ASP A 134 -14.08 -9.87 3.58
C ASP A 134 -14.12 -8.57 4.39
N VAL A 135 -13.44 -7.53 3.89
CA VAL A 135 -13.47 -6.19 4.47
C VAL A 135 -14.88 -5.60 4.38
N LYS A 136 -15.53 -5.69 3.22
CA LYS A 136 -16.89 -5.15 3.06
C LYS A 136 -17.91 -5.89 3.91
N GLU A 137 -17.71 -7.17 4.15
CA GLU A 137 -18.53 -7.94 5.08
C GLU A 137 -18.26 -7.52 6.53
N LYS A 138 -16.99 -7.49 6.96
CA LYS A 138 -16.56 -7.07 8.31
C LYS A 138 -17.08 -5.68 8.70
N PHE A 139 -17.08 -4.75 7.76
CA PHE A 139 -17.48 -3.36 7.98
C PHE A 139 -18.89 -3.03 7.45
N GLU A 140 -19.69 -4.03 7.08
CA GLU A 140 -21.07 -3.86 6.55
C GLU A 140 -21.18 -2.88 5.37
N LEU A 141 -20.15 -2.86 4.53
CA LEU A 141 -20.04 -1.95 3.41
C LEU A 141 -20.85 -2.41 2.21
N ASN A 142 -21.39 -1.42 1.50
CA ASN A 142 -22.00 -1.66 0.20
C ASN A 142 -21.02 -2.39 -0.74
N ARG A 143 -21.50 -3.40 -1.47
CA ARG A 143 -20.71 -4.14 -2.48
C ARG A 143 -20.04 -3.21 -3.50
N GLY A 144 -20.68 -2.08 -3.77
CA GLY A 144 -20.21 -1.01 -4.63
C GLY A 144 -19.09 -0.14 -4.07
N ALA A 145 -18.71 -0.27 -2.79
CA ALA A 145 -17.66 0.54 -2.16
C ALA A 145 -16.31 0.38 -2.87
N ASN A 146 -15.50 1.42 -2.85
CA ASN A 146 -14.24 1.51 -3.58
C ASN A 146 -13.04 0.89 -2.85
N VAL A 147 -13.19 0.55 -1.56
CA VAL A 147 -12.16 -0.13 -0.77
C VAL A 147 -11.69 -1.41 -1.48
N GLN A 148 -10.37 -1.57 -1.59
CA GLN A 148 -9.74 -2.69 -2.31
C GLN A 148 -9.32 -3.83 -1.38
N GLY A 149 -9.22 -3.56 -0.10
CA GLY A 149 -8.91 -4.54 0.93
C GLY A 149 -8.42 -3.85 2.19
N MET A 150 -7.78 -4.64 3.03
CA MET A 150 -7.17 -4.19 4.27
C MET A 150 -5.79 -4.81 4.38
N LEU A 151 -4.78 -3.99 4.63
CA LEU A 151 -3.42 -4.43 4.92
C LEU A 151 -3.26 -4.47 6.44
N THR A 152 -2.72 -5.56 6.96
CA THR A 152 -2.33 -5.66 8.37
C THR A 152 -0.81 -5.64 8.39
N SER A 153 -0.24 -4.69 9.10
CA SER A 153 1.20 -4.57 9.21
C SER A 153 1.80 -5.64 10.12
N PRO A 154 3.13 -5.85 10.06
CA PRO A 154 3.80 -6.78 10.97
C PRO A 154 3.63 -6.43 12.46
N SER A 155 3.42 -5.15 12.77
CA SER A 155 3.13 -4.65 14.11
C SER A 155 1.67 -4.84 14.55
N GLY A 156 0.79 -5.27 13.64
CA GLY A 156 -0.62 -5.54 13.89
C GLY A 156 -1.57 -4.39 13.53
N SER A 157 -1.08 -3.28 13.00
CA SER A 157 -1.92 -2.15 12.59
C SER A 157 -2.71 -2.49 11.33
N GLU A 158 -4.03 -2.32 11.38
CA GLU A 158 -4.93 -2.54 10.24
C GLU A 158 -5.16 -1.24 9.45
N TYR A 159 -4.93 -1.30 8.14
CA TYR A 159 -5.10 -0.18 7.19
C TYR A 159 -6.10 -0.55 6.09
N LEU A 160 -7.21 0.19 6.00
CA LEU A 160 -8.08 0.13 4.82
C LEU A 160 -7.37 0.82 3.65
N PHE A 161 -7.27 0.15 2.51
CA PHE A 161 -6.52 0.72 1.38
C PHE A 161 -7.32 0.86 0.09
N TYR A 162 -6.87 1.84 -0.69
CA TYR A 162 -7.42 2.21 -1.98
C TYR A 162 -6.32 2.28 -3.02
N MET A 163 -6.63 1.84 -4.24
CA MET A 163 -5.72 1.87 -5.37
C MET A 163 -6.26 2.79 -6.46
N PHE A 164 -5.52 3.84 -6.77
CA PHE A 164 -5.83 4.79 -7.83
C PHE A 164 -4.87 4.55 -9.01
N LEU A 165 -5.46 4.17 -10.14
CA LEU A 165 -4.74 4.01 -11.41
C LEU A 165 -4.48 5.39 -12.04
N HIS A 166 -4.08 5.43 -13.32
CA HIS A 166 -3.82 6.68 -14.04
C HIS A 166 -5.09 7.52 -14.21
N GLY A 167 -5.00 8.84 -13.99
CA GLY A 167 -6.05 9.79 -14.31
C GLY A 167 -7.27 9.66 -13.39
N VAL A 168 -7.09 9.99 -12.10
CA VAL A 168 -8.15 9.88 -11.10
C VAL A 168 -9.31 10.81 -11.45
N GLY A 169 -10.44 10.23 -11.84
CA GLY A 169 -11.67 10.99 -12.05
C GLY A 169 -12.20 11.54 -10.72
N MET A 170 -12.51 12.84 -10.68
CA MET A 170 -13.03 13.53 -9.49
C MET A 170 -14.23 12.83 -8.85
N LYS A 171 -15.14 12.28 -9.67
CA LYS A 171 -16.29 11.50 -9.17
C LYS A 171 -15.87 10.31 -8.30
N ASN A 172 -14.80 9.60 -8.69
CA ASN A 172 -14.30 8.45 -7.93
C ASN A 172 -13.62 8.89 -6.63
N LEU A 173 -12.89 10.02 -6.68
CA LEU A 173 -12.24 10.59 -5.51
C LEU A 173 -13.27 11.10 -4.49
N MET A 174 -14.30 11.83 -4.94
CA MET A 174 -15.37 12.31 -4.06
C MET A 174 -16.16 11.17 -3.43
N LYS A 175 -16.40 10.09 -4.16
CA LYS A 175 -17.00 8.88 -3.61
C LYS A 175 -16.10 8.26 -2.55
N THR A 176 -14.79 8.19 -2.80
CA THR A 176 -13.82 7.68 -1.82
C THR A 176 -13.78 8.58 -0.59
N ALA A 177 -13.72 9.91 -0.73
CA ALA A 177 -13.78 10.84 0.39
C ALA A 177 -15.06 10.65 1.24
N LYS A 178 -16.21 10.40 0.59
CA LYS A 178 -17.44 10.04 1.29
C LYS A 178 -17.27 8.74 2.08
N GLU A 179 -16.72 7.70 1.47
CA GLU A 179 -16.44 6.42 2.15
C GLU A 179 -15.52 6.61 3.36
N LEU A 180 -14.41 7.35 3.22
CA LEU A 180 -13.46 7.62 4.31
C LEU A 180 -14.13 8.28 5.52
N ARG A 181 -15.04 9.24 5.28
CA ARG A 181 -15.77 9.96 6.34
C ARG A 181 -16.82 9.08 7.03
N ASP A 182 -17.37 8.11 6.31
CA ASP A 182 -18.52 7.34 6.77
C ASP A 182 -18.08 6.08 7.56
N PHE A 183 -16.82 5.64 7.47
CA PHE A 183 -16.34 4.38 8.07
C PHE A 183 -15.76 4.50 9.50
N GLY A 184 -16.06 5.57 10.23
CA GLY A 184 -15.56 5.79 11.59
C GLY A 184 -14.12 6.31 11.58
N ASN A 185 -13.26 5.78 12.48
CA ASN A 185 -11.88 6.24 12.70
C ASN A 185 -10.76 5.21 12.41
N PRO A 186 -10.71 4.58 11.22
CA PRO A 186 -9.65 3.63 10.90
C PRO A 186 -8.40 4.32 10.34
N ASN A 187 -7.32 3.54 10.18
CA ASN A 187 -6.15 3.95 9.42
C ASN A 187 -6.36 3.69 7.93
N TYR A 188 -5.92 4.62 7.09
CA TYR A 188 -6.04 4.54 5.64
C TYR A 188 -4.70 4.63 4.93
N ILE A 189 -4.57 3.85 3.84
CA ILE A 189 -3.47 3.96 2.87
C ILE A 189 -4.04 4.12 1.46
N LEU A 190 -3.68 5.21 0.79
CA LEU A 190 -4.07 5.47 -0.59
C LEU A 190 -2.84 5.36 -1.50
N PHE A 191 -2.88 4.43 -2.45
CA PHE A 191 -1.83 4.25 -3.44
C PHE A 191 -2.18 4.94 -4.76
N ALA A 192 -1.25 5.74 -5.30
CA ALA A 192 -1.41 6.43 -6.58
C ALA A 192 -0.39 5.93 -7.61
N LYS A 193 -0.87 5.40 -8.75
CA LYS A 193 -0.01 4.86 -9.83
C LYS A 193 0.67 5.91 -10.71
N SER A 194 0.31 7.19 -10.59
CA SER A 194 0.96 8.27 -11.32
C SER A 194 1.14 9.52 -10.46
N ALA A 195 2.16 10.32 -10.76
CA ALA A 195 2.42 11.58 -10.07
C ALA A 195 1.22 12.53 -10.11
N THR A 196 0.54 12.64 -11.26
CA THR A 196 -0.69 13.45 -11.39
C THR A 196 -1.83 12.94 -10.51
N SER A 197 -1.97 11.62 -10.39
CA SER A 197 -3.00 11.02 -9.53
C SER A 197 -2.67 11.30 -8.06
N TYR A 198 -1.40 11.17 -7.70
CA TYR A 198 -0.89 11.45 -6.37
C TYR A 198 -1.18 12.90 -5.97
N SER A 199 -0.73 13.88 -6.75
CA SER A 199 -0.94 15.30 -6.46
C SER A 199 -2.43 15.66 -6.39
N THR A 200 -3.23 15.13 -7.31
CA THR A 200 -4.69 15.35 -7.31
C THR A 200 -5.34 14.83 -6.02
N ILE A 201 -4.98 13.62 -5.58
CA ILE A 201 -5.54 13.03 -4.35
C ILE A 201 -5.13 13.88 -3.14
N VAL A 202 -3.84 14.21 -3.02
CA VAL A 202 -3.32 15.01 -1.90
C VAL A 202 -4.00 16.38 -1.84
N GLN A 203 -4.06 17.11 -2.95
CA GLN A 203 -4.65 18.45 -3.00
C GLN A 203 -6.15 18.44 -2.65
N GLN A 204 -6.90 17.46 -3.14
CA GLN A 204 -8.35 17.41 -2.93
C GLN A 204 -8.72 16.90 -1.54
N LEU A 205 -7.95 15.97 -0.97
CA LEU A 205 -8.24 15.43 0.35
C LEU A 205 -7.69 16.32 1.48
N SER A 206 -6.55 17.00 1.28
CA SER A 206 -5.95 17.89 2.28
C SER A 206 -6.81 19.11 2.63
N THR A 207 -7.72 19.50 1.75
CA THR A 207 -8.69 20.59 1.99
C THR A 207 -9.99 20.10 2.60
N ASN A 208 -10.17 18.78 2.74
CA ASN A 208 -11.39 18.18 3.26
C ASN A 208 -11.25 17.78 4.74
N ASN A 209 -11.24 18.78 5.61
CA ASN A 209 -11.12 18.57 7.06
C ASN A 209 -12.17 17.59 7.61
N SER A 210 -13.38 17.54 7.02
CA SER A 210 -14.44 16.61 7.45
C SER A 210 -14.08 15.13 7.30
N VAL A 211 -13.16 14.81 6.38
CA VAL A 211 -12.59 13.48 6.22
C VAL A 211 -11.43 13.28 7.18
N ILE A 212 -10.48 14.23 7.20
CA ILE A 212 -9.21 14.11 7.95
C ILE A 212 -9.47 13.92 9.45
N VAL A 213 -10.36 14.71 10.05
CA VAL A 213 -10.66 14.64 11.50
C VAL A 213 -11.33 13.34 11.94
N LYS A 214 -11.79 12.54 10.98
CA LYS A 214 -12.36 11.22 11.23
C LYS A 214 -11.39 10.08 10.92
N CYS A 215 -10.14 10.37 10.57
CA CYS A 215 -9.16 9.33 10.28
C CYS A 215 -8.15 9.25 11.42
N GLN A 216 -7.73 8.04 11.77
CA GLN A 216 -6.62 7.88 12.72
C GLN A 216 -5.29 8.21 12.01
N SER A 217 -5.15 7.73 10.77
CA SER A 217 -4.10 8.13 9.84
C SER A 217 -4.66 8.14 8.42
N LEU A 218 -4.22 9.07 7.58
CA LEU A 218 -4.59 9.12 6.17
C LEU A 218 -3.34 9.28 5.30
N LYS A 219 -2.65 8.16 5.10
CA LYS A 219 -1.38 8.09 4.37
C LYS A 219 -1.62 8.00 2.87
N ILE A 220 -0.86 8.75 2.09
CA ILE A 220 -0.98 8.77 0.63
C ILE A 220 0.41 8.56 0.03
N PHE A 221 0.55 7.53 -0.80
CA PHE A 221 1.83 7.19 -1.40
C PHE A 221 1.79 7.19 -2.93
N PRO A 222 2.86 7.65 -3.59
CA PRO A 222 3.20 7.17 -4.92
C PRO A 222 3.41 5.64 -4.85
N TYR A 223 2.74 4.90 -5.72
CA TYR A 223 2.71 3.44 -5.68
C TYR A 223 4.10 2.80 -5.72
N THR A 224 5.01 3.34 -6.53
CA THR A 224 6.39 2.82 -6.65
C THR A 224 7.19 3.02 -5.38
N PHE A 225 7.05 4.17 -4.73
CA PHE A 225 7.72 4.49 -3.47
C PHE A 225 7.18 3.64 -2.31
N ALA A 226 5.86 3.51 -2.21
CA ALA A 226 5.19 2.77 -1.14
C ALA A 226 5.72 1.33 -0.98
N LYS A 227 6.02 0.68 -2.10
CA LYS A 227 6.53 -0.69 -2.13
C LYS A 227 7.86 -0.88 -1.44
N TYR A 228 8.69 0.16 -1.39
CA TYR A 228 9.98 0.13 -0.71
C TYR A 228 9.81 0.63 0.72
N TYR A 229 9.12 1.77 0.88
CA TYR A 229 8.89 2.39 2.17
C TYR A 229 8.22 1.45 3.19
N LEU A 230 7.12 0.80 2.81
CA LEU A 230 6.35 -0.06 3.72
C LEU A 230 7.08 -1.35 4.12
N ARG A 231 8.23 -1.67 3.51
CA ARG A 231 9.03 -2.85 3.91
C ARG A 231 9.73 -2.64 5.26
N LEU A 232 10.03 -1.40 5.61
CA LEU A 232 10.75 -1.06 6.84
C LEU A 232 10.03 -0.02 7.69
N PHE A 233 9.43 0.97 7.05
CA PHE A 233 9.05 2.21 7.70
C PHE A 233 7.55 2.29 7.97
N GLU A 234 6.93 1.14 8.23
CA GLU A 234 5.56 1.10 8.74
C GLU A 234 5.49 1.64 10.17
N ASP A 235 6.38 1.15 11.03
CA ASP A 235 6.58 1.67 12.37
C ASP A 235 7.37 2.97 12.28
N GLU A 236 6.80 4.05 12.81
CA GLU A 236 7.45 5.35 12.87
C GLU A 236 8.77 5.26 13.66
N ASN A 237 8.90 4.35 14.63
CA ASN A 237 10.16 4.12 15.32
C ASN A 237 11.28 3.65 14.39
N ASN A 238 10.97 2.91 13.31
CA ASN A 238 11.98 2.49 12.35
C ASN A 238 12.51 3.68 11.53
N VAL A 239 11.65 4.65 11.20
CA VAL A 239 12.10 5.91 10.55
C VAL A 239 13.02 6.67 11.49
N MET A 240 12.69 6.68 12.77
CA MET A 240 13.45 7.41 13.77
C MET A 240 14.79 6.76 14.04
N LYS A 241 14.83 5.43 14.09
CA LYS A 241 16.07 4.66 14.17
C LYS A 241 16.95 4.92 12.94
N PHE A 242 16.36 4.91 11.74
CA PHE A 242 17.08 5.28 10.51
C PHE A 242 17.70 6.68 10.61
N LEU A 243 16.92 7.66 11.09
CA LEU A 243 17.39 9.04 11.29
C LEU A 243 18.47 9.18 12.37
N GLU A 244 18.44 8.32 13.39
CA GLU A 244 19.46 8.27 14.45
C GLU A 244 20.75 7.59 13.97
N ASP A 245 20.62 6.51 13.19
CA ASP A 245 21.75 5.75 12.63
C ASP A 245 22.50 6.56 11.55
N TYR A 246 21.80 7.45 10.82
CA TYR A 246 22.40 8.32 9.81
C TYR A 246 22.91 9.63 10.42
N GLU A 247 24.17 9.63 10.88
CA GLU A 247 24.87 10.80 11.45
C GLU A 247 24.91 12.05 10.54
N ILE A 248 24.56 11.91 9.26
CA ILE A 248 24.54 13.00 8.26
C ILE A 248 23.54 14.11 8.64
N TYR A 249 22.49 13.80 9.39
CA TYR A 249 21.38 14.73 9.62
C TYR A 249 21.51 15.61 10.88
N ASP A 250 22.63 15.53 11.63
CA ASP A 250 22.87 16.27 12.90
C ASP A 250 21.65 16.27 13.84
N LEU A 251 21.13 15.07 14.10
CA LEU A 251 19.98 14.85 14.98
C LEU A 251 20.43 14.23 16.30
N SER A 252 19.99 14.82 17.41
CA SER A 252 20.03 14.14 18.72
C SER A 252 18.64 14.00 19.30
N PHE A 253 18.27 12.75 19.61
CA PHE A 253 16.99 12.40 20.19
C PHE A 253 17.00 12.60 21.69
N LYS A 254 15.97 13.25 22.23
CA LYS A 254 15.78 13.32 23.68
C LYS A 254 15.01 12.09 24.16
N THR A 255 15.65 11.28 25.03
CA THR A 255 14.96 10.24 25.79
C THR A 255 13.98 10.90 26.74
N SER A 256 12.73 10.43 26.69
CA SER A 256 11.55 11.10 27.22
C SER A 256 11.67 11.42 28.71
N SER A 257 11.75 12.71 29.01
CA SER A 257 10.92 13.32 30.04
C SER A 257 10.88 14.79 29.68
N VAL A 258 9.76 15.23 29.10
CA VAL A 258 9.38 16.65 29.08
C VAL A 258 9.16 17.02 30.55
N SER A 259 10.26 17.26 31.22
CA SER A 259 10.35 17.65 32.61
C SER A 259 9.93 19.11 32.65
N GLY A 260 8.65 19.32 32.93
CA GLY A 260 8.06 20.64 33.13
C GLY A 260 6.93 20.94 32.15
N SER A 261 5.69 20.85 32.65
CA SER A 261 4.47 21.64 32.36
C SER A 261 4.17 22.20 30.95
N LYS A 262 4.92 21.87 29.90
CA LYS A 262 4.69 22.35 28.55
C LYS A 262 3.52 21.57 27.95
N LYS A 263 2.58 22.31 27.37
CA LYS A 263 1.39 21.77 26.71
C LYS A 263 1.82 20.83 25.59
N GLN A 264 1.29 19.61 25.58
CA GLN A 264 1.45 18.68 24.47
C GLN A 264 0.46 19.08 23.36
N TYR A 265 0.95 19.14 22.13
CA TYR A 265 0.14 19.44 20.95
C TYR A 265 -0.06 18.16 20.15
N ASP A 266 -1.29 17.93 19.66
CA ASP A 266 -1.63 16.74 18.90
C ASP A 266 -0.72 16.59 17.68
N GLY A 267 -0.21 15.38 17.45
CA GLY A 267 0.71 15.10 16.33
C GLY A 267 2.13 15.67 16.46
N LEU A 268 2.46 16.36 17.55
CA LEU A 268 3.78 16.95 17.81
C LEU A 268 4.40 16.33 19.08
N GLU A 269 4.62 15.02 19.04
CA GLU A 269 5.02 14.25 20.22
C GLU A 269 6.54 14.14 20.40
N ARG A 270 7.29 14.13 19.29
CA ARG A 270 8.72 13.83 19.29
C ARG A 270 9.54 15.10 19.20
N VAL A 271 10.44 15.30 20.16
CA VAL A 271 11.36 16.46 20.20
C VAL A 271 12.78 16.00 19.91
N VAL A 272 13.44 16.70 19.00
CA VAL A 272 14.85 16.50 18.65
C VAL A 272 15.61 17.80 18.76
N ARG A 273 16.94 17.71 18.87
CA ARG A 273 17.82 18.85 18.64
C ARG A 273 18.40 18.75 17.23
N HIS A 274 18.28 19.83 16.47
CA HIS A 274 18.77 19.94 15.09
C HIS A 274 19.34 21.35 14.89
N ASN A 275 20.59 21.45 14.44
CA ASN A 275 21.33 22.72 14.32
C ASN A 275 21.31 23.55 15.63
N GLY A 276 21.48 22.88 16.77
CA GLY A 276 21.50 23.50 18.10
C GLY A 276 20.14 23.90 18.70
N GLU A 277 19.07 23.91 17.91
CA GLU A 277 17.70 24.29 18.31
C GLU A 277 16.83 23.06 18.64
N GLU A 278 15.88 23.19 19.59
CA GLU A 278 14.84 22.18 19.82
C GLU A 278 13.71 22.30 18.81
N LYS A 279 13.34 21.19 18.18
CA LYS A 279 12.27 21.13 17.17
C LYS A 279 11.38 19.90 17.39
N TYR A 280 10.12 19.99 16.99
CA TYR A 280 9.25 18.82 16.85
C TYR A 280 9.61 18.10 15.57
N LEU A 281 9.94 16.81 15.64
CA LEU A 281 10.21 16.00 14.47
C LEU A 281 8.93 15.34 13.97
N VAL A 282 8.57 15.56 12.72
CA VAL A 282 7.39 14.96 12.10
C VAL A 282 7.78 14.27 10.79
N ASN A 283 7.49 12.98 10.69
CA ASN A 283 7.68 12.20 9.48
C ASN A 283 6.51 12.41 8.50
N LEU A 284 6.82 12.93 7.29
CA LEU A 284 5.89 13.09 6.17
C LEU A 284 6.35 12.35 4.90
N LEU A 285 7.26 11.38 5.01
CA LEU A 285 7.59 10.50 3.87
C LEU A 285 6.35 9.70 3.38
N ASP A 286 5.36 9.50 4.25
CA ASP A 286 4.09 8.83 3.96
C ASP A 286 2.93 9.78 3.59
N THR A 287 3.19 11.09 3.55
CA THR A 287 2.21 12.17 3.34
C THR A 287 0.91 11.89 4.10
N ASP A 288 1.01 11.75 5.42
CA ASP A 288 -0.16 11.61 6.27
C ASP A 288 -0.90 12.94 6.41
N LEU A 289 -2.13 13.00 5.88
CA LEU A 289 -2.96 14.21 5.94
C LEU A 289 -3.40 14.57 7.36
N VAL A 290 -3.46 13.60 8.28
CA VAL A 290 -3.77 13.86 9.69
C VAL A 290 -2.63 14.63 10.35
N LYS A 291 -1.37 14.24 10.08
CA LYS A 291 -0.19 14.98 10.56
C LYS A 291 -0.14 16.40 10.01
N LEU A 292 -0.41 16.57 8.70
CA LEU A 292 -0.50 17.89 8.08
C LEU A 292 -1.59 18.77 8.73
N TYR A 293 -2.76 18.19 9.02
CA TYR A 293 -3.84 18.91 9.70
C TYR A 293 -3.42 19.38 11.10
N ASN A 294 -2.72 18.52 11.85
CA ASN A 294 -2.23 18.82 13.20
C ASN A 294 -1.16 19.93 13.19
N ILE A 295 -0.22 19.89 12.24
CA ILE A 295 0.77 20.97 12.05
C ILE A 295 0.06 22.31 11.80
N LYS A 296 -1.00 22.34 10.98
CA LYS A 296 -1.78 23.56 10.72
C LYS A 296 -2.50 24.12 11.95
N GLN A 297 -2.74 23.29 12.98
CA GLN A 297 -3.31 23.77 14.25
C GLN A 297 -2.25 24.43 15.14
N TYR A 298 -0.98 24.09 14.96
CA TYR A 298 0.14 24.71 15.67
C TYR A 298 0.47 26.07 15.03
N ARG A 299 -0.36 27.06 15.32
CA ARG A 299 -0.28 28.40 14.74
C ARG A 299 0.79 29.26 15.44
N LYS A 300 1.02 30.44 14.87
CA LYS A 300 2.01 31.43 15.35
C LYS A 300 1.92 31.68 16.86
N GLU A 301 0.71 31.82 17.41
CA GLU A 301 0.51 32.08 18.84
C GLU A 301 0.99 30.91 19.72
N MET A 302 0.78 29.68 19.27
CA MET A 302 1.25 28.48 19.98
C MET A 302 2.76 28.35 19.89
N TYR A 303 3.33 28.64 18.72
CA TYR A 303 4.77 28.68 18.50
C TYR A 303 5.46 29.74 19.35
N GLU A 304 4.92 30.96 19.45
CA GLU A 304 5.49 32.04 20.26
C GLU A 304 5.52 31.69 21.76
N LEU A 305 4.58 30.87 22.23
CA LEU A 305 4.53 30.38 23.61
C LEU A 305 5.46 29.20 23.88
N ASP A 306 5.53 28.23 22.95
CA ASP A 306 6.34 27.02 23.15
C ASP A 306 7.81 27.19 22.73
N GLY A 307 8.05 27.94 21.66
CA GLY A 307 9.36 28.28 21.10
C GLY A 307 9.98 27.22 20.18
N ARG A 308 9.32 26.08 19.92
CA ARG A 308 9.84 25.00 19.08
C ARG A 308 9.29 25.05 17.66
N LYS A 309 10.19 25.04 16.67
CA LYS A 309 9.82 24.86 15.26
C LYS A 309 9.43 23.41 14.99
N VAL A 310 8.81 23.16 13.83
CA VAL A 310 8.57 21.80 13.33
C VAL A 310 9.65 21.46 12.31
N LEU A 311 10.37 20.36 12.52
CA LEU A 311 11.28 19.76 11.56
C LEU A 311 10.53 18.67 10.78
N LEU A 312 10.20 18.94 9.52
CA LEU A 312 9.49 18.01 8.65
C LEU A 312 10.44 17.15 7.86
N VAL A 313 10.29 15.85 8.00
CA VAL A 313 11.01 14.87 7.20
C VAL A 313 10.25 14.63 5.89
N THR A 314 10.91 14.89 4.76
CA THR A 314 10.30 14.77 3.42
C THR A 314 11.30 14.21 2.41
N THR A 315 10.86 13.94 1.19
CA THR A 315 11.73 13.66 0.05
C THR A 315 11.85 14.91 -0.85
N PRO A 316 12.95 15.05 -1.61
CA PRO A 316 13.07 16.13 -2.60
C PRO A 316 11.87 16.21 -3.57
N ASN A 317 11.30 15.06 -3.94
CA ASN A 317 10.17 14.98 -4.87
C ASN A 317 8.82 15.42 -4.27
N THR A 318 8.71 15.46 -2.94
CA THR A 318 7.45 15.80 -2.24
C THR A 318 7.53 17.13 -1.50
N ARG A 319 8.74 17.71 -1.36
CA ARG A 319 8.97 18.93 -0.61
C ARG A 319 8.11 20.10 -1.10
N ASP A 320 8.18 20.45 -2.39
CA ASP A 320 7.44 21.60 -2.93
C ASP A 320 5.93 21.49 -2.65
N MET A 321 5.40 20.27 -2.70
CA MET A 321 4.01 20.00 -2.39
C MET A 321 3.72 20.17 -0.90
N HIS A 322 4.59 19.69 -0.01
CA HIS A 322 4.44 19.89 1.44
C HIS A 322 4.57 21.37 1.82
N GLU A 323 5.50 22.10 1.22
CA GLU A 323 5.64 23.55 1.37
C GLU A 323 4.35 24.27 0.96
N GLN A 324 3.80 23.95 -0.21
CA GLN A 324 2.53 24.52 -0.66
C GLN A 324 1.37 24.19 0.30
N LEU A 325 1.31 22.97 0.83
CA LEU A 325 0.26 22.57 1.77
C LEU A 325 0.37 23.31 3.11
N LEU A 326 1.56 23.79 3.48
CA LEU A 326 1.86 24.41 4.77
C LEU A 326 2.31 25.87 4.61
N GLU A 327 1.97 26.54 3.51
CA GLU A 327 2.44 27.89 3.16
C GLU A 327 2.14 28.95 4.24
N GLU A 328 1.07 28.74 5.02
CA GLU A 328 0.64 29.61 6.12
C GLU A 328 1.44 29.42 7.42
N ILE A 329 2.30 28.39 7.49
CA ILE A 329 3.02 28.00 8.71
C ILE A 329 4.52 28.30 8.54
N HIS A 330 4.97 29.42 9.13
CA HIS A 330 6.33 29.95 8.91
C HIS A 330 7.42 29.42 9.86
N HIS A 331 7.10 28.52 10.78
CA HIS A 331 8.04 27.96 11.76
C HIS A 331 8.34 26.49 11.47
N ILE A 332 8.56 26.19 10.19
CA ILE A 332 8.86 24.85 9.68
C ILE A 332 10.26 24.87 9.08
N ASP A 333 11.06 23.89 9.45
CA ASP A 333 12.28 23.52 8.74
C ASP A 333 12.08 22.18 8.04
N TYR A 334 12.74 21.99 6.90
CA TYR A 334 12.64 20.76 6.11
C TYR A 334 13.93 19.97 6.22
N LEU A 335 13.79 18.68 6.52
CA LEU A 335 14.84 17.67 6.43
C LEU A 335 14.53 16.78 5.22
N GLU A 336 15.27 16.98 4.14
CA GLU A 336 15.15 16.14 2.95
C GLU A 336 15.97 14.86 3.12
N ILE A 337 15.33 13.72 2.88
CA ILE A 337 15.98 12.42 2.77
C ILE A 337 15.96 12.00 1.31
N ASP A 338 17.13 11.62 0.77
CA ASP A 338 17.20 11.09 -0.58
C ASP A 338 16.55 9.70 -0.64
N SER A 339 15.87 9.40 -1.74
CA SER A 339 15.25 8.07 -1.90
C SER A 339 16.30 6.96 -1.98
N GLY A 340 17.52 7.27 -2.42
CA GLY A 340 18.69 6.41 -2.38
C GLY A 340 19.10 6.05 -0.95
N ASP A 341 19.14 7.01 -0.03
CA ASP A 341 19.50 6.76 1.38
C ASP A 341 18.54 5.74 2.03
N LEU A 342 17.24 5.86 1.75
CA LEU A 342 16.24 4.90 2.21
C LEU A 342 16.45 3.50 1.62
N VAL A 343 16.88 3.42 0.35
CA VAL A 343 17.16 2.16 -0.35
C VAL A 343 18.47 1.53 0.12
N ASP A 344 19.48 2.32 0.43
CA ASP A 344 20.76 1.82 0.92
C ASP A 344 20.60 1.24 2.33
N TYR A 345 19.84 1.91 3.20
CA TYR A 345 19.47 1.36 4.51
C TYR A 345 18.69 0.04 4.38
N LEU A 346 17.78 -0.05 3.39
CA LEU A 346 17.07 -1.29 3.03
C LEU A 346 17.99 -2.46 2.65
N THR A 347 19.18 -2.19 2.14
CA THR A 347 20.14 -3.24 1.76
C THR A 347 21.16 -3.60 2.84
N THR A 348 21.25 -2.77 3.88
CA THR A 348 22.25 -2.93 4.95
C THR A 348 21.71 -3.76 6.12
N ILE A 349 20.39 -3.83 6.28
CA ILE A 349 19.65 -4.68 7.23
C ILE A 349 19.22 -5.97 6.54
#